data_AF-W6ZQE0-F1
#
_entry.id   AF-W6ZQE0-F1
#
_cell.length_a   1.000
_cell.length_b   1.000
_cell.length_c   1.000
_cell.angle_alpha   90.00
_cell.angle_beta   90.00
_cell.angle_gamma   90.00
#
_symmetry.space_group_name_H-M   'P 1'
#
loop_
_entity.id
_entity.type
_entity.pdbx_description
1 polymer ?
#
loop_
_entity_poly.entity_id
_entity_poly.type
_entity_poly.pdbx_seq_one_letter_code
_entity_poly.pdbx_strand_id
1 'polypeptide(L)'
;MIATTKYHRISKNLESLPCELHEDILIHLQFHQLIRLSSCAGPRLIWSLQHSLSSWHRYFSSPAAITSLQELLAITDTVAKHGFPPSRKHVDATTIYEQEWSLRFLKYKASEWGSDYSVVELRNLQTTEALTKHWLNHLSRMVTSVLGPIVPNDPSFPQLPASFPTPASLVSFLASYQRAREANAEALARQLEHLALLYEAHPTRFKMPFDPRSSPPSTLNATHIPSTMRSQARRIVNVARAGKWRRHKRFLHRFAWPGLVPYESCVQLFNGFVLRTGLLKGGKVEGAGELMEECRSVIEGRPVWAGDVRKGKEVEGKSEGDAIEELSSMMERQNLGADVTPIRIQVYIEDAKEDIRKVLVVPRAEMELQWLERFAQVTASLEQAYPDLEKDSLGPVPA
;
A
#
# COMPACT_ATOMS: atom_id res chain seq x y z
N MET A 1 6.28 20.06 12.65
CA MET A 1 7.04 20.78 13.68
C MET A 1 7.74 22.04 13.19
N ILE A 2 8.30 22.12 11.97
CA ILE A 2 8.95 23.36 11.48
C ILE A 2 7.95 24.50 11.19
N ALA A 3 6.73 24.18 10.74
CA ALA A 3 5.71 25.20 10.49
C ALA A 3 5.23 25.89 11.79
N THR A 4 5.10 25.14 12.88
CA THR A 4 4.60 25.66 14.17
C THR A 4 5.60 26.59 14.85
N THR A 5 6.91 26.34 14.73
CA THR A 5 7.93 27.24 15.30
C THR A 5 7.99 28.60 14.59
N LYS A 6 7.76 28.63 13.28
CA LYS A 6 7.67 29.88 12.50
C LYS A 6 6.53 30.77 13.00
N TYR A 7 5.31 30.24 13.08
CA TYR A 7 4.14 31.03 13.51
C TYR A 7 4.22 31.39 14.99
N HIS A 8 4.84 30.57 15.83
CA HIS A 8 5.11 30.92 17.22
C HIS A 8 6.04 32.13 17.35
N ARG A 9 7.11 32.19 16.54
CA ARG A 9 8.01 33.35 16.49
C ARG A 9 7.31 34.60 15.97
N ILE A 10 6.52 34.47 14.90
CA ILE A 10 5.75 35.61 14.35
C ILE A 10 4.75 36.12 15.38
N SER A 11 4.00 35.22 16.03
CA SER A 11 3.06 35.57 17.10
C SER A 11 3.77 36.33 18.23
N LYS A 12 4.89 35.80 18.75
CA LYS A 12 5.66 36.47 19.81
C LYS A 12 6.12 37.88 19.42
N ASN A 13 6.56 38.05 18.17
CA ASN A 13 6.98 39.35 17.67
C ASN A 13 5.78 40.32 17.56
N LEU A 14 4.64 39.85 17.03
CA LEU A 14 3.42 40.65 16.95
C LEU A 14 2.93 41.05 18.35
N GLU A 15 2.91 40.15 19.32
CA GLU A 15 2.51 40.46 20.71
C GLU A 15 3.36 41.55 21.38
N SER A 16 4.60 41.75 20.91
CA SER A 16 5.48 42.83 21.39
C SER A 16 5.17 44.20 20.77
N LEU A 17 4.40 44.24 19.68
CA LEU A 17 3.99 45.46 19.00
C LEU A 17 2.67 46.00 19.57
N PRO A 18 2.40 47.31 19.43
CA PRO A 18 1.07 47.87 19.61
C PRO A 18 0.07 47.31 18.59
N CYS A 19 -1.20 47.14 18.99
CA CYS A 19 -2.25 46.55 18.15
C CYS A 19 -2.48 47.33 16.84
N GLU A 20 -2.21 48.63 16.85
CA GLU A 20 -2.34 49.52 15.70
C GLU A 20 -1.43 49.11 14.53
N LEU A 21 -0.30 48.46 14.83
CA LEU A 21 0.65 47.98 13.83
C LEU A 21 0.33 46.55 13.33
N HIS A 22 -0.64 45.87 13.94
CA HIS A 22 -0.97 44.50 13.55
C HIS A 22 -1.67 44.44 12.20
N GLU A 23 -2.59 45.36 11.91
CA GLU A 23 -3.41 45.32 10.70
C GLU A 23 -2.54 45.30 9.44
N ASP A 24 -1.56 46.20 9.33
CA ASP A 24 -0.64 46.30 8.19
C ASP A 24 0.09 44.98 7.91
N ILE A 25 0.34 44.17 8.94
CA ILE A 25 0.97 42.87 8.79
C ILE A 25 -0.08 41.81 8.42
N LEU A 26 -1.21 41.80 9.11
CA LEU A 26 -2.26 40.79 8.95
C LEU A 26 -2.91 40.83 7.55
N ILE A 27 -3.11 42.00 6.96
CA ILE A 27 -3.73 42.15 5.63
C ILE A 27 -2.94 41.45 4.51
N HIS A 28 -1.62 41.32 4.69
CA HIS A 28 -0.72 40.71 3.71
C HIS A 28 -0.63 39.19 3.84
N LEU A 29 -1.14 38.63 4.94
CA LEU A 29 -1.14 37.20 5.17
C LEU A 29 -2.30 36.53 4.45
N GLN A 30 -2.06 35.29 4.02
CA GLN A 30 -3.10 34.45 3.46
C GLN A 30 -3.98 33.89 4.58
N PHE A 31 -5.23 33.57 4.27
CA PHE A 31 -6.18 33.11 5.28
C PHE A 31 -5.71 31.87 6.07
N HIS A 32 -5.10 30.89 5.41
CA HIS A 32 -4.54 29.73 6.13
C HIS A 32 -3.37 30.11 7.05
N GLN A 33 -2.66 31.22 6.79
CA GLN A 33 -1.59 31.71 7.64
C GLN A 33 -2.17 32.41 8.87
N LEU A 34 -3.26 33.16 8.71
CA LEU A 34 -4.02 33.75 9.81
C LEU A 34 -4.56 32.68 10.77
N ILE A 35 -5.13 31.58 10.24
CA ILE A 35 -5.58 30.44 11.05
C ILE A 35 -4.40 29.78 11.79
N ARG A 36 -3.22 29.66 11.16
CA ARG A 36 -2.03 29.10 11.84
C ARG A 36 -1.44 30.05 12.88
N LEU A 37 -1.58 31.36 12.70
CA LEU A 37 -1.20 32.34 13.71
C LEU A 37 -2.12 32.30 14.92
N SER A 38 -3.44 32.15 14.70
CA SER A 38 -4.41 32.13 15.79
C SER A 38 -4.20 31.00 16.79
N SER A 39 -3.57 29.87 16.38
CA SER A 39 -3.25 28.77 17.30
C SER A 39 -2.10 29.07 18.26
N CYS A 40 -1.31 30.10 17.94
CA CYS A 40 -0.16 30.54 18.74
C CYS A 40 -0.35 31.96 19.29
N ALA A 41 -1.50 32.59 19.05
CA ALA A 41 -1.77 33.98 19.35
C ALA A 41 -2.02 34.21 20.84
N GLY A 42 -1.44 35.28 21.38
CA GLY A 42 -1.79 35.78 22.71
C GLY A 42 -3.02 36.68 22.66
N PRO A 43 -3.38 37.30 23.79
CA PRO A 43 -4.61 38.09 23.90
C PRO A 43 -4.67 39.27 22.92
N ARG A 44 -3.55 39.95 22.66
CA ARG A 44 -3.54 41.14 21.79
C ARG A 44 -3.69 40.77 20.33
N LEU A 45 -2.99 39.72 19.89
CA LEU A 45 -3.11 39.24 18.51
C LEU A 45 -4.49 38.63 18.26
N ILE A 46 -5.06 37.89 19.22
CA ILE A 46 -6.45 37.42 19.13
C ILE A 46 -7.42 38.59 18.99
N TRP A 47 -7.26 39.63 19.83
CA TRP A 47 -8.09 40.82 19.74
C TRP A 47 -7.99 41.48 18.35
N SER A 48 -6.77 41.56 17.81
CA SER A 48 -6.52 42.16 16.48
C SER A 48 -7.11 41.34 15.34
N LEU A 49 -7.07 40.00 15.43
CA LEU A 49 -7.73 39.12 14.46
C LEU A 49 -9.26 39.28 14.49
N GLN A 50 -9.83 39.53 15.66
CA GLN A 50 -11.27 39.72 15.87
C GLN A 50 -11.79 41.09 15.42
N HIS A 51 -10.95 42.12 15.52
CA HIS A 51 -11.33 43.52 15.26
C HIS A 51 -10.66 44.10 14.01
N SER A 52 -10.08 43.25 13.16
CA SER A 52 -9.50 43.65 11.87
C SER A 52 -10.57 44.29 10.97
N LEU A 53 -10.16 45.29 10.19
CA LEU A 53 -11.02 45.94 9.20
C LEU A 53 -11.29 45.04 7.98
N SER A 54 -10.52 43.97 7.84
CA SER A 54 -10.64 43.05 6.73
C SER A 54 -11.88 42.17 6.81
N SER A 55 -12.46 41.82 5.66
CA SER A 55 -13.68 41.01 5.58
C SER A 55 -13.56 39.59 6.16
N TRP A 56 -12.35 39.08 6.40
CA TRP A 56 -12.13 37.77 7.02
C TRP A 56 -12.24 37.78 8.55
N HIS A 57 -12.24 38.94 9.23
CA HIS A 57 -12.29 39.01 10.70
C HIS A 57 -13.51 38.30 11.29
N ARG A 58 -14.64 38.30 10.55
CA ARG A 58 -15.91 37.66 10.91
C ARG A 58 -15.80 36.16 11.24
N TYR A 59 -14.76 35.49 10.73
CA TYR A 59 -14.52 34.07 10.99
C TYR A 59 -13.67 33.82 12.24
N PHE A 60 -13.09 34.88 12.82
CA PHE A 60 -12.33 34.84 14.08
C PHE A 60 -13.15 35.37 15.27
N SER A 61 -14.38 35.84 15.05
CA SER A 61 -15.21 36.53 16.05
C SER A 61 -15.52 35.72 17.32
N SER A 62 -15.38 34.40 17.29
CA SER A 62 -15.60 33.56 18.48
C SER A 62 -14.51 32.49 18.63
N PRO A 63 -14.17 32.09 19.88
CA PRO A 63 -13.22 31.01 20.13
C PRO A 63 -13.62 29.69 19.45
N ALA A 64 -14.92 29.36 19.44
CA ALA A 64 -15.43 28.16 18.80
C ALA A 64 -15.21 28.16 17.28
N ALA A 65 -15.39 29.31 16.63
CA ALA A 65 -15.12 29.48 15.20
C ALA A 65 -13.63 29.28 14.89
N ILE A 66 -12.75 29.88 15.71
CA ILE A 66 -11.30 29.74 15.58
C ILE A 66 -10.89 28.26 15.68
N THR A 67 -11.37 27.54 16.71
CA THR A 67 -11.07 26.12 16.88
C THR A 67 -11.52 25.30 15.68
N SER A 68 -12.73 25.55 15.16
CA SER A 68 -13.24 24.83 13.98
C SER A 68 -12.38 25.06 12.73
N LEU A 69 -11.93 26.30 12.49
CA LEU A 69 -11.03 26.62 11.38
C LEU A 69 -9.67 25.92 11.53
N GLN A 70 -9.13 25.88 12.75
CA GLN A 70 -7.86 25.21 13.05
C GLN A 70 -7.96 23.70 12.81
N GLU A 71 -9.04 23.07 13.24
CA GLU A 71 -9.32 21.65 13.00
C GLU A 71 -9.41 21.35 11.50
N LEU A 72 -10.21 22.11 10.76
CA LEU A 72 -10.35 21.93 9.31
C LEU A 72 -9.03 22.16 8.57
N LEU A 73 -8.22 23.12 9.01
CA LEU A 73 -6.89 23.32 8.42
C LEU A 73 -5.96 22.15 8.71
N ALA A 74 -5.97 21.60 9.92
CA ALA A 74 -5.18 20.43 10.28
C ALA A 74 -5.58 19.18 9.48
N ILE A 75 -6.88 18.98 9.25
CA ILE A 75 -7.41 17.92 8.37
C ILE A 75 -6.90 18.16 6.95
N THR A 76 -7.02 19.39 6.45
CA THR A 76 -6.57 19.75 5.09
C THR A 76 -5.08 19.47 4.91
N ASP A 77 -4.25 19.82 5.89
CA ASP A 77 -2.82 19.55 5.89
C ASP A 77 -2.52 18.04 5.91
N THR A 78 -3.31 17.25 6.62
CA THR A 78 -3.19 15.79 6.63
C THR A 78 -3.53 15.20 5.26
N VAL A 79 -4.65 15.62 4.67
CA VAL A 79 -5.07 15.21 3.33
C VAL A 79 -4.04 15.64 2.28
N ALA A 80 -3.44 16.82 2.41
CA ALA A 80 -2.34 17.28 1.57
C ALA A 80 -1.09 16.42 1.70
N LYS A 81 -0.70 16.15 2.95
CA LYS A 81 0.47 15.37 3.28
C LYS A 81 0.34 13.94 2.77
N HIS A 82 -0.83 13.32 2.78
CA HIS A 82 -0.97 11.90 2.43
C HIS A 82 -1.65 11.64 1.09
N GLY A 83 -2.63 12.44 0.69
CA GLY A 83 -3.45 12.22 -0.50
C GLY A 83 -2.77 12.59 -1.82
N PHE A 84 -1.91 13.61 -1.82
CA PHE A 84 -1.37 14.19 -3.06
C PHE A 84 0.16 14.02 -3.15
N PRO A 85 0.70 13.46 -4.25
CA PRO A 85 2.14 13.44 -4.47
C PRO A 85 2.65 14.87 -4.68
N PRO A 86 3.81 15.26 -4.11
CA PRO A 86 4.47 16.50 -4.54
C PRO A 86 4.71 16.39 -6.05
N SER A 87 4.32 17.40 -6.82
CA SER A 87 4.64 17.43 -8.24
C SER A 87 6.17 17.42 -8.38
N ARG A 88 6.71 16.74 -9.40
CA ARG A 88 8.17 16.75 -9.66
C ARG A 88 8.71 18.17 -9.92
N LYS A 89 7.83 19.14 -10.17
CA LYS A 89 8.17 20.53 -10.49
C LYS A 89 8.04 21.49 -9.30
N HIS A 90 7.26 21.18 -8.27
CA HIS A 90 7.14 22.01 -7.06
C HIS A 90 6.81 21.18 -5.80
N VAL A 91 7.66 21.31 -4.79
CA VAL A 91 7.40 20.91 -3.41
C VAL A 91 6.64 22.04 -2.76
N ASP A 92 5.32 22.10 -2.95
CA ASP A 92 4.52 22.97 -2.10
C ASP A 92 3.24 22.28 -1.64
N ALA A 93 3.12 22.10 -0.32
CA ALA A 93 1.92 21.55 0.32
C ALA A 93 0.67 22.39 0.01
N THR A 94 0.87 23.60 -0.50
CA THR A 94 -0.17 24.54 -0.91
C THR A 94 -0.81 24.24 -2.27
N THR A 95 -0.37 23.19 -2.99
CA THR A 95 -0.91 22.82 -4.31
C THR A 95 -2.41 22.46 -4.26
N ILE A 96 -2.89 21.91 -3.14
CA ILE A 96 -4.34 21.67 -2.94
C ILE A 96 -5.14 22.96 -3.05
N TYR A 97 -4.61 24.07 -2.54
CA TYR A 97 -5.30 25.35 -2.55
C TYR A 97 -5.35 25.98 -3.95
N GLU A 98 -4.53 25.51 -4.89
CA GLU A 98 -4.49 25.98 -6.28
C GLU A 98 -5.29 25.10 -7.23
N GLN A 99 -5.21 23.77 -7.06
CA GLN A 99 -5.88 22.82 -7.94
C GLN A 99 -7.36 22.68 -7.63
N GLU A 100 -7.77 22.85 -6.38
CA GLU A 100 -9.17 22.76 -5.97
C GLU A 100 -9.75 24.16 -5.79
N TRP A 101 -10.52 24.60 -6.80
CA TRP A 101 -11.14 25.92 -6.83
C TRP A 101 -11.95 26.23 -5.55
N SER A 102 -12.53 25.18 -4.95
CA SER A 102 -13.33 25.29 -3.74
C SER A 102 -12.58 25.55 -2.44
N LEU A 103 -11.27 25.30 -2.38
CA LEU A 103 -10.41 25.62 -1.23
C LEU A 103 -9.47 26.80 -1.49
N ARG A 104 -9.62 27.46 -2.64
CA ARG A 104 -8.79 28.60 -3.06
C ARG A 104 -8.83 29.77 -2.08
N PHE A 105 -9.95 29.92 -1.35
CA PHE A 105 -10.09 30.96 -0.33
C PHE A 105 -9.04 30.88 0.79
N LEU A 106 -8.45 29.70 1.03
CA LEU A 106 -7.37 29.52 2.01
C LEU A 106 -6.11 30.32 1.63
N LYS A 107 -5.92 30.62 0.34
CA LYS A 107 -4.81 31.45 -0.18
C LYS A 107 -5.13 32.94 -0.28
N TYR A 108 -6.38 33.33 -0.05
CA TYR A 108 -6.78 34.74 -0.17
C TYR A 108 -6.09 35.61 0.86
N LYS A 109 -5.58 36.75 0.41
CA LYS A 109 -5.21 37.92 1.22
C LYS A 109 -6.42 38.81 1.46
N ALA A 110 -6.32 39.78 2.37
CA ALA A 110 -7.44 40.67 2.73
C ALA A 110 -8.17 41.27 1.52
N SER A 111 -7.42 41.76 0.52
CA SER A 111 -7.96 42.37 -0.71
C SER A 111 -8.82 41.42 -1.55
N GLU A 112 -8.63 40.11 -1.44
CA GLU A 112 -9.34 39.10 -2.23
C GLU A 112 -10.63 38.61 -1.54
N TRP A 113 -10.77 38.82 -0.24
CA TRP A 113 -11.95 38.38 0.52
C TRP A 113 -13.23 39.16 0.22
N GLY A 114 -13.10 40.45 -0.08
CA GLY A 114 -14.22 41.33 -0.42
C GLY A 114 -14.44 41.51 -1.93
N SER A 115 -13.79 40.69 -2.77
CA SER A 115 -13.95 40.78 -4.22
C SER A 115 -15.22 40.06 -4.67
N ASP A 116 -15.97 40.69 -5.59
CA ASP A 116 -17.17 40.12 -6.23
C ASP A 116 -16.88 38.79 -6.96
N TYR A 117 -15.61 38.54 -7.31
CA TYR A 117 -15.17 37.32 -7.99
C TYR A 117 -14.60 36.28 -7.03
N SER A 118 -14.63 36.53 -5.71
CA SER A 118 -14.14 35.59 -4.72
C SER A 118 -15.08 34.39 -4.60
N VAL A 119 -14.52 33.21 -4.31
CA VAL A 119 -15.32 32.00 -4.06
C VAL A 119 -16.24 32.17 -2.86
N VAL A 120 -15.84 33.01 -1.90
CA VAL A 120 -16.60 33.30 -0.67
C VAL A 120 -17.90 34.03 -1.02
N GLU A 121 -17.81 35.09 -1.82
CA GLU A 121 -18.97 35.86 -2.28
C GLU A 121 -19.83 35.03 -3.26
N LEU A 122 -19.21 34.42 -4.28
CA LEU A 122 -19.92 33.60 -5.28
C LEU A 122 -20.70 32.41 -4.70
N ARG A 123 -20.31 31.92 -3.52
CA ARG A 123 -20.94 30.77 -2.84
C ARG A 123 -21.69 31.17 -1.56
N ASN A 124 -21.86 32.46 -1.29
CA ASN A 124 -22.52 32.97 -0.09
C ASN A 124 -21.93 32.40 1.23
N LEU A 125 -20.61 32.27 1.32
CA LEU A 125 -19.91 31.70 2.48
C LEU A 125 -19.63 32.72 3.59
N GLN A 126 -20.45 33.78 3.66
CA GLN A 126 -20.25 34.93 4.53
C GLN A 126 -20.42 34.63 6.02
N THR A 127 -20.98 33.46 6.38
CA THR A 127 -21.08 33.00 7.77
C THR A 127 -20.06 31.91 8.06
N THR A 128 -19.60 31.84 9.32
CA THR A 128 -18.68 30.78 9.75
C THR A 128 -19.25 29.38 9.50
N GLU A 129 -20.53 29.17 9.77
CA GLU A 129 -21.20 27.88 9.54
C GLU A 129 -21.23 27.50 8.05
N ALA A 130 -21.55 28.45 7.17
CA ALA A 130 -21.56 28.18 5.73
C ALA A 130 -20.15 27.84 5.23
N LEU A 131 -19.12 28.59 5.69
CA LEU A 131 -17.73 28.34 5.31
C LEU A 131 -17.24 26.97 5.80
N THR A 132 -17.49 26.62 7.06
CA THR A 132 -17.05 25.33 7.63
C THR A 132 -17.75 24.16 6.96
N LYS A 133 -19.07 24.27 6.70
CA LYS A 133 -19.85 23.25 5.97
C LYS A 133 -19.35 23.07 4.55
N HIS A 134 -19.10 24.17 3.82
CA HIS A 134 -18.53 24.14 2.47
C HIS A 134 -17.16 23.48 2.46
N TRP A 135 -16.27 23.91 3.36
CA TRP A 135 -14.92 23.35 3.47
C TRP A 135 -14.96 21.84 3.79
N LEU A 136 -15.75 21.43 4.78
CA LEU A 136 -15.89 20.01 5.15
C LEU A 136 -16.44 19.16 4.01
N ASN A 137 -17.45 19.64 3.29
CA ASN A 137 -18.01 18.93 2.13
C ASN A 137 -16.94 18.71 1.05
N HIS A 138 -16.13 19.74 0.77
CA HIS A 138 -15.05 19.62 -0.20
C HIS A 138 -13.94 18.67 0.26
N LEU A 139 -13.53 18.72 1.53
CA LEU A 139 -12.58 17.76 2.08
C LEU A 139 -13.13 16.33 2.01
N SER A 140 -14.42 16.14 2.31
CA SER A 140 -15.09 14.84 2.21
C SER A 140 -14.98 14.29 0.79
N ARG A 141 -15.35 15.09 -0.22
CA ARG A 141 -15.25 14.70 -1.64
C ARG A 141 -13.82 14.38 -2.06
N MET A 142 -12.84 15.18 -1.63
CA MET A 142 -11.43 14.92 -1.92
C MET A 142 -10.97 13.60 -1.32
N VAL A 143 -11.28 13.34 -0.05
CA VAL A 143 -10.92 12.10 0.63
C VAL A 143 -11.58 10.91 -0.05
N THR A 144 -12.87 10.99 -0.36
CA THR A 144 -13.59 9.94 -1.09
C THR A 144 -13.00 9.69 -2.48
N SER A 145 -12.63 10.73 -3.22
CA SER A 145 -11.97 10.60 -4.54
C SER A 145 -10.56 10.02 -4.46
N VAL A 146 -9.80 10.37 -3.42
CA VAL A 146 -8.43 9.88 -3.24
C VAL A 146 -8.42 8.44 -2.76
N LEU A 147 -9.29 8.09 -1.81
CA LEU A 147 -9.32 6.81 -1.13
C LEU A 147 -10.23 5.78 -1.79
N GLY A 148 -11.35 6.18 -2.39
CA GLY A 148 -12.32 5.26 -3.02
C GLY A 148 -11.70 4.23 -3.97
N PRO A 149 -10.76 4.61 -4.85
CA PRO A 149 -10.11 3.65 -5.76
C PRO A 149 -9.09 2.69 -5.10
N ILE A 150 -8.68 2.96 -3.87
CA ILE A 150 -7.54 2.29 -3.21
C ILE A 150 -7.88 1.62 -1.87
N VAL A 151 -9.00 1.97 -1.23
CA VAL A 151 -9.48 1.27 -0.03
C VAL A 151 -9.78 -0.17 -0.43
N PRO A 152 -9.11 -1.16 0.17
CA PRO A 152 -9.41 -2.56 -0.09
C PRO A 152 -10.83 -2.91 0.38
N ASN A 153 -11.47 -3.85 -0.33
CA ASN A 153 -12.70 -4.50 0.15
C ASN A 153 -12.35 -5.56 1.20
N ASP A 154 -11.61 -5.18 2.24
CA ASP A 154 -11.13 -6.05 3.30
C ASP A 154 -11.77 -5.59 4.63
N PRO A 155 -12.31 -6.51 5.45
CA PRO A 155 -12.95 -6.16 6.73
C PRO A 155 -12.01 -5.47 7.73
N SER A 156 -10.69 -5.56 7.56
CA SER A 156 -9.70 -4.86 8.38
C SER A 156 -9.61 -3.35 8.08
N PHE A 157 -10.16 -2.89 6.96
CA PHE A 157 -10.21 -1.46 6.62
C PHE A 157 -11.57 -0.84 6.99
N PRO A 158 -11.59 0.41 7.50
CA PRO A 158 -12.84 1.09 7.75
C PRO A 158 -13.58 1.34 6.44
N GLN A 159 -14.89 1.11 6.45
CA GLN A 159 -15.75 1.42 5.31
C GLN A 159 -15.73 2.93 5.05
N LEU A 160 -15.56 3.30 3.78
CA LEU A 160 -15.56 4.69 3.35
C LEU A 160 -17.01 5.21 3.35
N PRO A 161 -17.36 6.18 4.22
CA PRO A 161 -18.72 6.72 4.23
C PRO A 161 -18.97 7.59 3.00
N ALA A 162 -20.25 7.73 2.61
CA ALA A 162 -20.66 8.59 1.51
C ALA A 162 -20.34 10.08 1.76
N SER A 163 -20.38 10.50 3.03
CA SER A 163 -20.06 11.86 3.48
C SER A 163 -19.64 11.87 4.95
N PHE A 164 -18.90 12.90 5.35
CA PHE A 164 -18.54 13.12 6.75
C PHE A 164 -19.39 14.26 7.33
N PRO A 165 -20.29 13.99 8.29
CA PRO A 165 -21.19 15.01 8.83
C PRO A 165 -20.46 16.07 9.67
N THR A 166 -19.31 15.72 10.26
CA THR A 166 -18.53 16.63 11.12
C THR A 166 -17.03 16.52 10.86
N PRO A 167 -16.23 17.55 11.17
CA PRO A 167 -14.76 17.48 11.11
C PRO A 167 -14.22 16.32 11.96
N ALA A 168 -14.79 16.09 13.14
CA ALA A 168 -14.43 15.00 14.03
C ALA A 168 -14.64 13.61 13.40
N SER A 169 -15.76 13.40 12.67
CA SER A 169 -15.99 12.14 11.95
C SER A 169 -14.95 11.88 10.86
N LEU A 170 -14.51 12.94 10.17
CA LEU A 170 -13.48 12.84 9.14
C LEU A 170 -12.10 12.54 9.76
N VAL A 171 -11.74 13.22 10.86
CA VAL A 171 -10.51 12.94 11.60
C VAL A 171 -10.48 11.49 12.09
N SER A 172 -11.56 11.02 12.71
CA SER A 172 -11.68 9.66 13.23
C SER A 172 -11.52 8.61 12.12
N PHE A 173 -12.15 8.85 10.96
CA PHE A 173 -11.99 7.99 9.80
C PHE A 173 -10.55 7.98 9.27
N LEU A 174 -9.93 9.15 9.07
CA LEU A 174 -8.55 9.24 8.58
C LEU A 174 -7.56 8.55 9.51
N ALA A 175 -7.72 8.72 10.83
CA ALA A 175 -6.91 8.04 11.82
C ALA A 175 -7.12 6.51 11.78
N SER A 176 -8.36 6.06 11.65
CA SER A 176 -8.68 4.62 11.56
C SER A 176 -8.15 4.01 10.25
N TYR A 177 -8.27 4.70 9.13
CA TYR A 177 -7.72 4.28 7.85
C TYR A 177 -6.19 4.18 7.90
N GLN A 178 -5.52 5.18 8.50
CA GLN A 178 -4.08 5.16 8.64
C GLN A 178 -3.61 4.01 9.55
N ARG A 179 -4.31 3.73 10.66
CA ARG A 179 -4.04 2.57 11.52
C ARG A 179 -4.21 1.25 10.77
N ALA A 180 -5.31 1.07 10.05
CA ALA A 180 -5.55 -0.14 9.25
C ALA A 180 -4.46 -0.34 8.19
N ARG A 181 -4.07 0.74 7.51
CA ARG A 181 -2.99 0.75 6.53
C ARG A 181 -1.64 0.32 7.13
N GLU A 182 -1.30 0.83 8.31
CA GLU A 182 -0.07 0.47 9.02
C GLU A 182 -0.10 -0.98 9.50
N ALA A 183 -1.21 -1.43 10.10
CA ALA A 183 -1.38 -2.80 10.55
C ALA A 183 -1.26 -3.81 9.40
N ASN A 184 -1.87 -3.52 8.25
CA ASN A 184 -1.74 -4.35 7.06
C ASN A 184 -0.29 -4.37 6.52
N ALA A 185 0.39 -3.23 6.52
CA ALA A 185 1.79 -3.16 6.12
C ALA A 185 2.72 -3.95 7.06
N GLU A 186 2.43 -3.94 8.36
CA GLU A 186 3.16 -4.73 9.36
C GLU A 186 2.87 -6.22 9.24
N ALA A 187 1.64 -6.62 8.93
CA ALA A 187 1.32 -8.01 8.60
C ALA A 187 2.11 -8.49 7.37
N LEU A 188 2.14 -7.71 6.29
CA LEU A 188 2.94 -8.00 5.10
C LEU A 188 4.44 -8.08 5.40
N ALA A 189 4.96 -7.16 6.22
CA ALA A 189 6.35 -7.15 6.61
C ALA A 189 6.74 -8.41 7.39
N ARG A 190 5.90 -8.86 8.33
CA ARG A 190 6.10 -10.10 9.08
C ARG A 190 6.15 -11.33 8.18
N GLN A 191 5.30 -11.40 7.16
CA GLN A 191 5.35 -12.51 6.21
C GLN A 191 6.63 -12.52 5.38
N LEU A 192 7.11 -11.35 4.94
CA LEU A 192 8.39 -11.25 4.24
C LEU A 192 9.57 -11.65 5.14
N GLU A 193 9.50 -11.30 6.42
CA GLU A 193 10.49 -11.72 7.41
C GLU A 193 10.45 -13.24 7.63
N HIS A 194 9.26 -13.84 7.72
CA HIS A 194 9.09 -15.29 7.81
C HIS A 194 9.69 -15.99 6.57
N LEU A 195 9.38 -15.53 5.37
CA LEU A 195 9.97 -16.07 4.14
C LEU A 195 11.49 -15.93 4.11
N ALA A 196 12.03 -14.83 4.62
CA ALA A 196 13.47 -14.64 4.72
C ALA A 196 14.12 -15.69 5.64
N LEU A 197 13.51 -15.95 6.81
CA LEU A 197 13.96 -16.98 7.74
C LEU A 197 13.85 -18.38 7.13
N LEU A 198 12.76 -18.66 6.43
CA LEU A 198 12.55 -19.95 5.78
C LEU A 198 13.59 -20.22 4.68
N TYR A 199 13.91 -19.21 3.88
CA TYR A 199 14.98 -19.31 2.89
C TYR A 199 16.36 -19.53 3.54
N GLU A 200 16.65 -18.86 4.66
CA GLU A 200 17.92 -19.04 5.38
C GLU A 200 18.06 -20.44 5.98
N ALA A 201 16.96 -21.02 6.46
CA ALA A 201 16.93 -22.38 6.98
C ALA A 201 17.08 -23.42 5.86
N HIS A 202 16.52 -23.17 4.68
CA HIS A 202 16.49 -24.14 3.57
C HIS A 202 16.87 -23.51 2.20
N PRO A 203 18.09 -22.96 2.05
CA PRO A 203 18.45 -22.17 0.87
C PRO A 203 18.57 -23.01 -0.40
N THR A 204 18.84 -24.30 -0.27
CA THR A 204 18.90 -25.26 -1.39
C THR A 204 17.53 -25.82 -1.78
N ARG A 205 16.48 -25.52 -1.01
CA ARG A 205 15.13 -26.06 -1.24
C ARG A 205 14.19 -25.07 -1.89
N PHE A 206 14.45 -23.78 -1.71
CA PHE A 206 13.61 -22.71 -2.24
C PHE A 206 14.35 -21.80 -3.22
N LYS A 207 13.56 -21.23 -4.13
CA LYS A 207 13.98 -20.17 -5.04
C LYS A 207 12.91 -19.08 -5.13
N MET A 208 13.28 -17.97 -5.76
CA MET A 208 12.29 -16.97 -6.15
C MET A 208 11.46 -17.50 -7.33
N PRO A 209 10.16 -17.16 -7.47
CA PRO A 209 9.29 -17.65 -8.53
C PRO A 209 9.84 -17.45 -9.96
N PHE A 210 10.61 -16.40 -10.17
CA PHE A 210 11.19 -16.04 -11.48
C PHE A 210 12.57 -16.64 -11.73
N ASP A 211 13.09 -17.43 -10.80
CA ASP A 211 14.36 -18.10 -10.98
C ASP A 211 14.17 -19.33 -11.88
N PRO A 212 14.72 -19.34 -13.11
CA PRO A 212 14.46 -20.41 -14.07
C PRO A 212 15.16 -21.72 -13.71
N ARG A 213 16.08 -21.71 -12.75
CA ARG A 213 16.90 -22.88 -12.42
C ARG A 213 16.04 -23.98 -11.78
N SER A 214 16.21 -25.22 -12.25
CA SER A 214 15.52 -26.40 -11.72
C SER A 214 16.11 -26.88 -10.40
N SER A 215 17.40 -26.64 -10.16
CA SER A 215 18.15 -27.06 -8.97
C SER A 215 18.98 -25.91 -8.39
N PRO A 216 19.38 -25.99 -7.11
CA PRO A 216 20.24 -24.98 -6.52
C PRO A 216 21.64 -24.97 -7.17
N PRO A 217 22.22 -23.79 -7.45
CA PRO A 217 23.58 -23.67 -7.95
C PRO A 217 24.61 -24.14 -6.92
N SER A 218 25.75 -24.63 -7.40
CA SER A 218 26.89 -25.02 -6.55
C SER A 218 27.44 -23.87 -5.71
N THR A 219 27.37 -22.63 -6.21
CA THR A 219 27.74 -21.41 -5.50
C THR A 219 26.51 -20.55 -5.22
N LEU A 220 25.69 -20.97 -4.26
CA LEU A 220 24.49 -20.24 -3.88
C LEU A 220 24.81 -19.07 -2.94
N ASN A 221 24.46 -17.84 -3.35
CA ASN A 221 24.47 -16.71 -2.43
C ASN A 221 23.21 -16.72 -1.56
N ALA A 222 23.27 -17.47 -0.45
CA ALA A 222 22.16 -17.63 0.48
C ALA A 222 21.71 -16.31 1.15
N THR A 223 22.54 -15.26 1.12
CA THR A 223 22.26 -13.99 1.82
C THR A 223 21.44 -12.99 1.01
N HIS A 224 21.47 -13.07 -0.32
CA HIS A 224 20.90 -12.05 -1.19
C HIS A 224 19.37 -11.98 -1.12
N ILE A 225 18.70 -13.13 -1.16
CA ILE A 225 17.24 -13.23 -1.12
C ILE A 225 16.68 -12.75 0.25
N PRO A 226 17.16 -13.25 1.40
CA PRO A 226 16.71 -12.78 2.72
C PRO A 226 16.97 -11.30 2.96
N SER A 227 18.16 -10.80 2.58
CA SER A 227 18.48 -9.37 2.70
C SER A 227 17.51 -8.49 1.91
N THR A 228 17.17 -8.92 0.70
CA THR A 228 16.18 -8.22 -0.15
C THR A 228 14.79 -8.23 0.49
N MET A 229 14.32 -9.39 0.99
CA MET A 229 13.02 -9.51 1.66
C MET A 229 12.91 -8.60 2.89
N ARG A 230 13.92 -8.60 3.78
CA ARG A 230 13.96 -7.73 4.96
C ARG A 230 14.05 -6.24 4.61
N SER A 231 14.80 -5.90 3.57
CA SER A 231 14.86 -4.53 3.06
C SER A 231 13.48 -4.07 2.57
N GLN A 232 12.74 -4.94 1.87
CA GLN A 232 11.37 -4.62 1.45
C GLN A 232 10.38 -4.57 2.62
N ALA A 233 10.46 -5.48 3.59
CA ALA A 233 9.63 -5.47 4.80
C ALA A 233 9.68 -4.11 5.50
N ARG A 234 10.91 -3.61 5.77
CA ARG A 234 11.13 -2.27 6.33
C ARG A 234 10.57 -1.17 5.43
N ARG A 235 10.75 -1.28 4.12
CA ARG A 235 10.28 -0.29 3.17
C ARG A 235 8.77 -0.19 3.12
N ILE A 236 8.04 -1.31 3.17
CA ILE A 236 6.57 -1.35 3.15
C ILE A 236 6.01 -0.62 4.37
N VAL A 237 6.52 -0.91 5.57
CA VAL A 237 6.11 -0.23 6.81
C VAL A 237 6.42 1.26 6.77
N ASN A 238 7.63 1.63 6.33
CA ASN A 238 8.02 3.04 6.20
C ASN A 238 7.12 3.80 5.21
N VAL A 239 6.74 3.16 4.11
CA VAL A 239 5.81 3.74 3.13
C VAL A 239 4.40 3.82 3.69
N ALA A 240 3.95 2.88 4.51
CA ALA A 240 2.65 2.97 5.17
C ALA A 240 2.59 4.15 6.15
N ARG A 241 3.62 4.32 7.00
CA ARG A 241 3.69 5.38 8.02
C ARG A 241 3.91 6.77 7.43
N ALA A 242 4.87 6.92 6.53
CA ALA A 242 5.30 8.23 6.03
C ALA A 242 4.88 8.50 4.57
N GLY A 243 4.44 7.48 3.85
CA GLY A 243 4.14 7.56 2.43
C GLY A 243 2.72 8.02 2.11
N LYS A 244 2.55 8.36 0.83
CA LYS A 244 1.30 8.84 0.24
C LYS A 244 0.31 7.69 0.01
N TRP A 245 -0.99 7.94 0.20
CA TRP A 245 -2.06 6.96 -0.02
C TRP A 245 -2.04 6.39 -1.45
N ARG A 246 -1.86 7.25 -2.48
CA ARG A 246 -1.85 6.82 -3.89
C ARG A 246 -0.56 6.14 -4.37
N ARG A 247 0.52 6.06 -3.57
CA ARG A 247 1.79 5.42 -4.00
C ARG A 247 1.73 3.88 -4.00
N HIS A 248 0.67 3.26 -3.48
CA HIS A 248 0.57 1.80 -3.37
C HIS A 248 0.60 1.06 -4.71
N LYS A 249 0.00 1.61 -5.78
CA LYS A 249 -0.06 0.91 -7.08
C LYS A 249 1.33 0.58 -7.64
N ARG A 250 2.29 1.52 -7.56
CA ARG A 250 3.67 1.28 -8.05
C ARG A 250 4.45 0.28 -7.20
N PHE A 251 4.10 0.09 -5.93
CA PHE A 251 4.71 -0.93 -5.08
C PHE A 251 4.16 -2.32 -5.39
N LEU A 252 2.84 -2.42 -5.65
CA LEU A 252 2.20 -3.67 -6.10
C LEU A 252 2.83 -4.19 -7.40
N HIS A 253 3.16 -3.31 -8.35
CA HIS A 253 3.75 -3.72 -9.64
C HIS A 253 5.22 -4.17 -9.58
N ARG A 254 6.02 -3.68 -8.62
CA ARG A 254 7.45 -4.07 -8.52
C ARG A 254 7.67 -5.38 -7.77
N PHE A 255 6.67 -5.84 -7.03
CA PHE A 255 6.75 -7.03 -6.19
C PHE A 255 5.42 -7.76 -6.22
N ALA A 256 4.94 -8.07 -7.43
CA ALA A 256 3.71 -8.86 -7.55
C ALA A 256 3.87 -10.30 -7.02
N TRP A 257 5.08 -10.71 -6.61
CA TRP A 257 5.40 -12.09 -6.22
C TRP A 257 6.57 -12.18 -5.22
N PRO A 258 6.47 -11.65 -3.99
CA PRO A 258 7.45 -11.97 -2.96
C PRO A 258 7.11 -13.34 -2.39
N GLY A 259 7.22 -14.37 -3.23
CA GLY A 259 7.04 -15.76 -2.83
C GLY A 259 8.37 -16.47 -2.77
N LEU A 260 8.40 -17.57 -2.02
CA LEU A 260 9.32 -18.67 -2.28
C LEU A 260 8.56 -19.77 -3.01
N VAL A 261 9.22 -20.46 -3.91
CA VAL A 261 8.73 -21.71 -4.50
C VAL A 261 9.81 -22.78 -4.31
N PRO A 262 9.42 -24.05 -4.12
CA PRO A 262 10.39 -25.13 -4.14
C PRO A 262 11.20 -25.17 -5.44
N TYR A 263 12.44 -25.65 -5.37
CA TYR A 263 13.15 -26.07 -6.58
C TYR A 263 12.44 -27.27 -7.23
N GLU A 264 12.53 -27.36 -8.56
CA GLU A 264 11.95 -28.46 -9.32
C GLU A 264 12.52 -29.80 -8.87
N SER A 265 13.83 -29.87 -8.59
CA SER A 265 14.47 -31.08 -8.05
C SER A 265 13.85 -31.56 -6.73
N CYS A 266 13.42 -30.63 -5.86
CA CYS A 266 12.77 -30.98 -4.59
C CYS A 266 11.35 -31.50 -4.82
N VAL A 267 10.62 -30.93 -5.79
CA VAL A 267 9.30 -31.40 -6.20
C VAL A 267 9.38 -32.79 -6.81
N GLN A 268 10.37 -33.03 -7.69
CA GLN A 268 10.61 -34.33 -8.32
C GLN A 268 10.95 -35.40 -7.29
N LEU A 269 11.82 -35.09 -6.32
CA LEU A 269 12.14 -36.00 -5.22
C LEU A 269 10.89 -36.39 -4.42
N PHE A 270 10.08 -35.40 -4.04
CA PHE A 270 8.84 -35.61 -3.30
C PHE A 270 7.85 -36.47 -4.09
N ASN A 271 7.62 -36.13 -5.37
CA ASN A 271 6.71 -36.86 -6.25
C ASN A 271 7.19 -38.30 -6.50
N GLY A 272 8.48 -38.50 -6.72
CA GLY A 272 9.09 -39.82 -6.91
C GLY A 272 8.86 -40.72 -5.69
N PHE A 273 9.03 -40.19 -4.48
CA PHE A 273 8.72 -40.92 -3.25
C PHE A 273 7.24 -41.26 -3.12
N VAL A 274 6.34 -40.30 -3.34
CA VAL A 274 4.88 -40.49 -3.24
C VAL A 274 4.38 -41.55 -4.24
N LEU A 275 4.92 -41.56 -5.46
CA LEU A 275 4.59 -42.56 -6.48
C LEU A 275 5.10 -43.94 -6.11
N ARG A 276 6.37 -44.05 -5.69
CA ARG A 276 7.02 -45.32 -5.34
C ARG A 276 6.39 -45.99 -4.13
N THR A 277 5.92 -45.21 -3.16
CA THR A 277 5.23 -45.70 -1.96
C THR A 277 3.74 -45.96 -2.16
N GLY A 278 3.16 -45.53 -3.29
CA GLY A 278 1.74 -45.71 -3.56
C GLY A 278 0.83 -44.93 -2.60
N LEU A 279 1.33 -43.82 -2.02
CA LEU A 279 0.65 -43.01 -1.00
C LEU A 279 -0.74 -42.52 -1.45
N LEU A 280 -0.88 -42.23 -2.75
CA LEU A 280 -2.13 -41.80 -3.37
C LEU A 280 -3.14 -42.93 -3.62
N LYS A 281 -2.72 -44.20 -3.56
CA LYS A 281 -3.54 -45.38 -3.86
C LYS A 281 -4.07 -46.09 -2.60
N GLY A 282 -3.90 -45.49 -1.41
CA GLY A 282 -4.34 -46.09 -0.15
C GLY A 282 -3.56 -47.35 0.26
N GLY A 283 -2.35 -47.55 -0.28
CA GLY A 283 -1.50 -48.68 0.03
C GLY A 283 -1.06 -48.68 1.50
N LYS A 284 -1.28 -49.78 2.21
CA LYS A 284 -0.63 -50.04 3.51
C LYS A 284 0.84 -50.33 3.24
N VAL A 285 1.71 -49.36 3.48
CA VAL A 285 3.15 -49.58 3.50
C VAL A 285 3.56 -49.79 4.96
N GLU A 286 3.96 -51.01 5.29
CA GLU A 286 4.53 -51.34 6.59
C GLU A 286 5.97 -50.80 6.67
N GLY A 287 6.27 -49.96 7.66
CA GLY A 287 7.65 -49.60 8.03
C GLY A 287 8.10 -48.14 7.86
N ALA A 288 7.28 -47.23 7.31
CA ALA A 288 7.65 -45.81 7.12
C ALA A 288 6.65 -44.83 7.76
N GLY A 289 6.10 -45.19 8.93
CA GLY A 289 4.91 -44.55 9.51
C GLY A 289 4.99 -43.02 9.64
N GLU A 290 6.07 -42.48 10.23
CA GLU A 290 6.14 -41.05 10.53
C GLU A 290 6.35 -40.17 9.29
N LEU A 291 7.35 -40.48 8.45
CA LEU A 291 7.64 -39.70 7.23
C LEU A 291 6.51 -39.78 6.20
N MET A 292 5.80 -40.90 6.13
CA MET A 292 4.62 -41.01 5.25
C MET A 292 3.45 -40.18 5.74
N GLU A 293 3.20 -40.12 7.04
CA GLU A 293 2.17 -39.24 7.60
C GLU A 293 2.53 -37.76 7.40
N GLU A 294 3.81 -37.39 7.47
CA GLU A 294 4.25 -36.05 7.13
C GLU A 294 4.06 -35.73 5.63
N CYS A 295 4.39 -36.66 4.72
CA CYS A 295 4.13 -36.50 3.29
C CYS A 295 2.63 -36.36 3.01
N ARG A 296 1.79 -37.16 3.69
CA ARG A 296 0.33 -37.06 3.61
C ARG A 296 -0.15 -35.69 4.07
N SER A 297 0.36 -35.19 5.18
CA SER A 297 0.03 -33.85 5.68
C SER A 297 0.40 -32.74 4.70
N VAL A 298 1.53 -32.86 3.99
CA VAL A 298 1.92 -31.91 2.92
C VAL A 298 0.95 -31.96 1.72
N ILE A 299 0.47 -33.14 1.34
CA ILE A 299 -0.50 -33.31 0.25
C ILE A 299 -1.87 -32.73 0.64
N GLU A 300 -2.36 -33.07 1.84
CA GLU A 300 -3.65 -32.60 2.36
C GLU A 300 -3.67 -31.10 2.60
N GLY A 301 -2.54 -30.54 3.05
CA GLY A 301 -2.37 -29.11 3.34
C GLY A 301 -2.01 -28.24 2.14
N ARG A 302 -2.10 -28.75 0.90
CA ARG A 302 -1.64 -28.03 -0.30
C ARG A 302 -2.33 -26.66 -0.45
N PRO A 303 -1.57 -25.60 -0.78
CA PRO A 303 -2.13 -24.27 -0.97
C PRO A 303 -2.95 -24.20 -2.27
N VAL A 304 -3.83 -23.19 -2.37
CA VAL A 304 -4.83 -23.08 -3.46
C VAL A 304 -4.18 -23.00 -4.85
N TRP A 305 -3.01 -22.36 -4.96
CA TRP A 305 -2.24 -22.28 -6.21
C TRP A 305 -1.51 -23.58 -6.58
N ALA A 306 -1.46 -24.56 -5.67
CA ALA A 306 -0.86 -25.89 -5.89
C ALA A 306 -1.92 -26.99 -6.08
N GLY A 307 -3.20 -26.63 -6.17
CA GLY A 307 -4.28 -27.56 -6.40
C GLY A 307 -4.81 -27.46 -7.83
N ASP A 308 -4.92 -28.61 -8.50
CA ASP A 308 -5.74 -28.72 -9.72
C ASP A 308 -7.11 -28.08 -9.49
N VAL A 309 -7.42 -27.05 -10.27
CA VAL A 309 -8.76 -26.47 -10.34
C VAL A 309 -9.69 -27.50 -10.99
N ARG A 310 -10.19 -28.43 -10.19
CA ARG A 310 -11.33 -29.29 -10.54
C ARG A 310 -12.37 -29.23 -9.44
N LYS A 311 -13.39 -28.40 -9.68
CA LYS A 311 -14.80 -28.82 -9.73
C LYS A 311 -15.70 -27.66 -10.13
N GLY A 312 -16.33 -27.80 -11.30
CA GLY A 312 -17.70 -27.33 -11.50
C GLY A 312 -17.95 -26.23 -12.52
N LYS A 313 -17.51 -26.38 -13.77
CA LYS A 313 -18.39 -26.25 -14.95
C LYS A 313 -17.63 -26.57 -16.23
N GLU A 314 -18.28 -27.35 -17.08
CA GLU A 314 -17.89 -27.65 -18.46
C GLU A 314 -17.50 -26.36 -19.19
N VAL A 315 -16.20 -26.19 -19.39
CA VAL A 315 -15.65 -25.62 -20.60
C VAL A 315 -14.68 -26.68 -21.09
N GLU A 316 -15.00 -27.28 -22.23
CA GLU A 316 -14.11 -28.16 -22.97
C GLU A 316 -12.73 -27.52 -23.07
N GLY A 317 -11.71 -28.30 -22.68
CA GLY A 317 -10.31 -28.06 -22.98
C GLY A 317 -9.75 -26.74 -22.46
N LYS A 318 -9.13 -26.79 -21.27
CA LYS A 318 -7.78 -26.26 -21.05
C LYS A 318 -7.31 -26.66 -19.64
N SER A 319 -6.34 -27.55 -19.59
CA SER A 319 -5.63 -28.01 -18.39
C SER A 319 -4.69 -26.92 -17.86
N GLU A 320 -4.18 -27.05 -16.64
CA GLU A 320 -3.11 -26.17 -16.12
C GLU A 320 -1.80 -26.30 -16.94
N GLY A 321 -1.67 -27.43 -17.65
CA GLY A 321 -0.73 -27.63 -18.74
C GLY A 321 -0.90 -26.58 -19.83
N ASP A 322 -2.11 -26.10 -20.13
CA ASP A 322 -2.35 -25.05 -21.12
C ASP A 322 -1.99 -23.65 -20.62
N ALA A 323 -1.93 -23.35 -19.33
CA ALA A 323 -1.46 -22.03 -18.88
C ALA A 323 0.08 -21.91 -18.95
N ILE A 324 0.78 -23.04 -18.73
CA ILE A 324 2.24 -23.16 -18.82
C ILE A 324 2.67 -23.50 -20.25
N GLU A 325 1.90 -24.25 -21.06
CA GLU A 325 2.06 -24.42 -22.51
C GLU A 325 1.63 -23.18 -23.28
N GLU A 326 0.65 -22.39 -22.84
CA GLU A 326 0.35 -21.09 -23.47
C GLU A 326 1.43 -20.07 -23.12
N LEU A 327 2.04 -20.14 -21.91
CA LEU A 327 3.27 -19.42 -21.57
C LEU A 327 4.48 -19.93 -22.38
N SER A 328 4.69 -21.25 -22.46
CA SER A 328 5.81 -21.89 -23.16
C SER A 328 5.68 -21.81 -24.67
N SER A 329 4.49 -21.89 -25.25
CA SER A 329 4.21 -21.72 -26.68
C SER A 329 4.24 -20.24 -27.09
N MET A 330 3.85 -19.32 -26.19
CA MET A 330 4.16 -17.88 -26.36
C MET A 330 5.65 -17.58 -26.20
N MET A 331 6.39 -18.34 -25.38
CA MET A 331 7.85 -18.23 -25.19
C MET A 331 8.66 -18.91 -26.31
N GLU A 332 8.15 -20.00 -26.92
CA GLU A 332 8.72 -20.69 -28.09
C GLU A 332 8.51 -19.86 -29.36
N ARG A 333 7.39 -19.15 -29.48
CA ARG A 333 7.22 -18.08 -30.49
C ARG A 333 8.13 -16.87 -30.24
N GLN A 334 8.80 -16.80 -29.09
CA GLN A 334 9.66 -15.68 -28.70
C GLN A 334 11.16 -16.02 -28.63
N ASN A 335 11.58 -17.25 -28.94
CA ASN A 335 12.99 -17.56 -29.11
C ASN A 335 13.19 -18.43 -30.35
N LEU A 336 13.48 -17.80 -31.48
CA LEU A 336 14.72 -18.00 -32.25
C LEU A 336 14.65 -17.21 -33.57
N GLY A 337 15.24 -16.01 -33.55
CA GLY A 337 16.00 -15.50 -34.67
C GLY A 337 17.46 -15.38 -34.25
N ALA A 338 18.04 -16.53 -33.83
CA ALA A 338 19.43 -16.87 -33.48
C ALA A 338 20.27 -15.96 -32.56
N ASP A 339 20.06 -14.65 -32.51
CA ASP A 339 20.94 -13.71 -31.81
C ASP A 339 20.18 -12.83 -30.83
N VAL A 340 20.57 -13.00 -29.57
CA VAL A 340 20.13 -12.34 -28.35
C VAL A 340 19.96 -10.82 -28.50
N THR A 341 18.82 -10.29 -28.07
CA THR A 341 18.75 -9.08 -27.21
C THR A 341 17.43 -9.04 -26.43
N PRO A 342 17.43 -8.52 -25.18
CA PRO A 342 16.61 -9.00 -24.07
C PRO A 342 15.16 -8.52 -24.12
N ILE A 343 14.22 -9.42 -23.89
CA ILE A 343 12.81 -9.05 -23.80
C ILE A 343 12.46 -8.64 -22.36
N ARG A 344 12.21 -7.33 -22.25
CA ARG A 344 11.37 -6.70 -21.23
C ARG A 344 9.98 -7.31 -21.28
N ILE A 345 9.46 -7.74 -20.13
CA ILE A 345 8.05 -8.07 -19.98
C ILE A 345 7.23 -6.79 -20.15
N GLN A 346 6.57 -6.64 -21.31
CA GLN A 346 5.48 -5.68 -21.51
C GLN A 346 4.15 -6.39 -21.22
N VAL A 347 3.48 -5.96 -20.15
CA VAL A 347 2.03 -6.08 -20.05
C VAL A 347 1.46 -4.84 -20.75
N TYR A 348 0.57 -5.04 -21.73
CA TYR A 348 -0.14 -3.97 -22.41
C TYR A 348 -0.69 -2.95 -21.40
N ILE A 349 -0.24 -1.70 -21.52
CA ILE A 349 -0.99 -0.54 -21.04
C ILE A 349 -1.53 0.11 -22.30
N GLU A 350 -2.71 -0.31 -22.73
CA GLU A 350 -3.53 0.57 -23.56
C GLU A 350 -4.10 1.66 -22.66
N ASP A 351 -4.01 2.87 -23.17
CA ASP A 351 -4.62 4.03 -22.58
C ASP A 351 -6.13 3.80 -22.41
N ALA A 352 -6.59 4.06 -21.19
CA ALA A 352 -7.97 4.35 -20.83
C ALA A 352 -9.01 3.20 -20.81
N LYS A 353 -9.72 3.21 -19.67
CA LYS A 353 -11.06 2.70 -19.36
C LYS A 353 -11.21 1.21 -19.02
N GLU A 354 -11.54 1.04 -17.74
CA GLU A 354 -12.46 0.04 -17.18
C GLU A 354 -12.01 -1.43 -17.07
N ASP A 355 -12.24 -1.97 -15.87
CA ASP A 355 -12.33 -3.38 -15.49
C ASP A 355 -11.26 -4.36 -15.99
N ILE A 356 -10.12 -4.34 -15.30
CA ILE A 356 -9.23 -5.51 -15.25
C ILE A 356 -9.28 -6.07 -13.84
N ARG A 357 -9.89 -7.26 -13.73
CA ARG A 357 -9.92 -8.13 -12.55
C ARG A 357 -8.57 -8.07 -11.86
N LYS A 358 -8.54 -7.36 -10.72
CA LYS A 358 -7.35 -7.21 -9.89
C LYS A 358 -6.95 -8.61 -9.43
N VAL A 359 -5.91 -9.18 -10.02
CA VAL A 359 -5.09 -10.17 -9.30
C VAL A 359 -4.45 -9.38 -8.16
N LEU A 360 -5.17 -9.32 -7.04
CA LEU A 360 -4.61 -8.88 -5.79
C LEU A 360 -3.46 -9.82 -5.51
N VAL A 361 -2.27 -9.26 -5.46
CA VAL A 361 -1.07 -9.92 -4.96
C VAL A 361 -1.34 -10.17 -3.49
N VAL A 362 -1.94 -11.32 -3.18
CA VAL A 362 -2.34 -11.64 -1.82
C VAL A 362 -1.07 -11.99 -1.05
N PRO A 363 -0.86 -11.43 0.14
CA PRO A 363 -0.01 -12.08 1.13
C PRO A 363 -0.25 -13.60 1.14
N ARG A 364 0.81 -14.42 1.21
CA ARG A 364 0.64 -15.85 1.43
C ARG A 364 -0.18 -16.01 2.71
N ALA A 365 -1.28 -16.77 2.67
CA ALA A 365 -2.00 -17.09 3.91
C ALA A 365 -1.03 -17.79 4.85
N GLU A 366 -1.20 -17.63 6.18
CA GLU A 366 -0.34 -18.29 7.18
C GLU A 366 -0.19 -19.80 6.89
N MET A 367 -1.28 -20.42 6.44
CA MET A 367 -1.32 -21.82 5.99
C MET A 367 -0.30 -22.13 4.88
N GLU A 368 -0.07 -21.22 3.94
CA GLU A 368 0.90 -21.45 2.86
C GLU A 368 2.35 -21.32 3.35
N LEU A 369 2.63 -20.45 4.33
CA LEU A 369 3.95 -20.36 4.94
C LEU A 369 4.28 -21.64 5.70
N GLN A 370 3.33 -22.13 6.50
CA GLN A 370 3.42 -23.41 7.20
C GLN A 370 3.59 -24.58 6.22
N TRP A 371 2.88 -24.55 5.09
CA TRP A 371 3.02 -25.57 4.05
C TRP A 371 4.43 -25.57 3.46
N LEU A 372 4.98 -24.41 3.11
CA LEU A 372 6.34 -24.31 2.58
C LEU A 372 7.36 -24.85 3.59
N GLU A 373 7.26 -24.42 4.86
CA GLU A 373 8.13 -24.92 5.94
C GLU A 373 8.08 -26.45 6.05
N ARG A 374 6.87 -27.01 6.08
CA ARG A 374 6.69 -28.46 6.17
C ARG A 374 7.22 -29.19 4.93
N PHE A 375 6.99 -28.63 3.74
CA PHE A 375 7.52 -29.19 2.49
C PHE A 375 9.06 -29.24 2.52
N ALA A 376 9.73 -28.19 2.97
CA ALA A 376 11.20 -28.19 3.10
C ALA A 376 11.70 -29.22 4.11
N GLN A 377 11.04 -29.34 5.27
CA GLN A 377 11.41 -30.33 6.29
C GLN A 377 11.25 -31.76 5.76
N VAL A 378 10.11 -32.08 5.14
CA VAL A 378 9.86 -33.41 4.58
C VAL A 378 10.83 -33.74 3.45
N THR A 379 11.10 -32.78 2.55
CA THR A 379 12.06 -33.02 1.46
C THR A 379 13.50 -33.15 1.95
N ALA A 380 13.87 -32.50 3.07
CA ALA A 380 15.12 -32.74 3.78
C ALA A 380 15.22 -34.16 4.34
N SER A 381 14.16 -34.62 5.02
CA SER A 381 14.09 -36.00 5.54
C SER A 381 14.13 -37.03 4.41
N LEU A 382 13.48 -36.77 3.27
CA LEU A 382 13.50 -37.67 2.10
C LEU A 382 14.89 -37.78 1.47
N GLU A 383 15.62 -36.68 1.33
CA GLU A 383 16.99 -36.69 0.79
C GLU A 383 17.93 -37.53 1.68
N GLN A 384 17.77 -37.42 3.01
CA GLN A 384 18.57 -38.20 3.96
C GLN A 384 18.20 -39.69 3.98
N ALA A 385 16.90 -40.01 3.92
CA ALA A 385 16.42 -41.38 4.00
C ALA A 385 16.52 -42.15 2.67
N TYR A 386 16.47 -41.43 1.53
CA TYR A 386 16.44 -42.01 0.19
C TYR A 386 17.37 -41.29 -0.80
N PRO A 387 18.69 -41.33 -0.58
CA PRO A 387 19.66 -40.65 -1.46
C PRO A 387 19.65 -41.17 -2.90
N ASP A 388 19.16 -42.38 -3.15
CA ASP A 388 19.08 -42.97 -4.48
C ASP A 388 17.91 -42.42 -5.32
N LEU A 389 16.85 -41.92 -4.68
CA LEU A 389 15.70 -41.31 -5.36
C LEU A 389 16.06 -39.98 -6.05
N GLU A 390 17.11 -39.30 -5.57
CA GLU A 390 17.63 -38.07 -6.19
C GLU A 390 18.38 -38.36 -7.51
N LYS A 391 18.96 -39.56 -7.65
CA LYS A 391 19.66 -39.99 -8.88
C LYS A 391 18.69 -40.46 -9.97
N ASP A 392 17.59 -41.10 -9.56
CA ASP A 392 16.56 -41.61 -10.49
C ASP A 392 15.62 -40.51 -11.00
N SER A 393 15.46 -39.40 -10.27
CA SER A 393 14.58 -38.27 -10.65
C SER A 393 15.15 -37.36 -11.74
N LEU A 394 16.43 -37.53 -12.11
CA LEU A 394 17.05 -36.86 -13.26
C LEU A 394 16.90 -37.63 -14.58
N GLY A 395 16.26 -38.80 -14.57
CA GLY A 395 15.89 -39.51 -15.79
C GLY A 395 14.66 -38.89 -16.45
N PRO A 396 14.64 -38.71 -17.78
CA PRO A 396 13.43 -38.26 -18.47
C PRO A 396 12.31 -39.25 -18.19
N VAL A 397 11.16 -38.73 -17.74
CA VAL A 397 9.92 -39.52 -17.65
C VAL A 397 9.66 -40.04 -19.07
N PRO A 398 9.56 -41.37 -19.29
CA PRO A 398 9.23 -41.90 -20.59
C PRO A 398 7.85 -41.37 -20.99
N ALA A 399 7.79 -40.83 -22.22
CA ALA A 399 6.64 -40.15 -22.81
C ALA A 399 5.36 -40.98 -22.82
#